data_AF-A0A843DSF1-F1
#
_entry.id   AF-A0A843DSF1-F1
#
_cell.length_a   1.000
_cell.length_b   1.000
_cell.length_c   1.000
_cell.angle_alpha   90.00
_cell.angle_beta   90.00
_cell.angle_gamma   90.00
#
_symmetry.space_group_name_H-M   'P 1'
#
loop_
_entity.id
_entity.type
_entity.pdbx_description
1 polymer ?
#
loop_
_entity_poly.entity_id
_entity_poly.type
_entity_poly.pdbx_seq_one_letter_code
_entity_poly.pdbx_strand_id
1 'polypeptide(L)'
;MIGYFNFPKEYQELYDSLNSEYLLYCVENGKEEEWNEKYTLYLDYGLKACGLDKNTTYYFELFSRKFETADSIFSRPLLLRPNIQDIIIPDDRDIIFRRLHLEGADFSNSTLENVIFDRCNLSGSRFHNTKLSHVHFHNHSCLDNCSFSSATLKDVDFYYTY
;
A
#
# COMPACT_ATOMS: atom_id res chain seq x y z
N MET A 1 9.68 -4.09 -22.48
CA MET A 1 8.40 -3.52 -22.97
C MET A 1 7.39 -3.74 -21.86
N ILE A 2 7.20 -2.75 -20.99
CA ILE A 2 6.36 -2.92 -19.79
C ILE A 2 4.92 -2.95 -20.29
N GLY A 3 4.30 -4.13 -20.27
CA GLY A 3 2.90 -4.28 -20.65
C GLY A 3 2.06 -3.35 -19.80
N TYR A 4 1.29 -2.47 -20.43
CA TYR A 4 0.21 -1.77 -19.76
C TYR A 4 -0.72 -2.85 -19.22
N PHE A 5 -0.64 -3.15 -17.93
CA PHE A 5 -1.69 -3.88 -17.24
C PHE A 5 -2.95 -3.05 -17.40
N ASN A 6 -3.79 -3.41 -18.37
CA ASN A 6 -5.13 -2.86 -18.51
C ASN A 6 -5.94 -3.45 -17.36
N PHE A 7 -5.94 -2.74 -16.24
CA PHE A 7 -6.83 -3.05 -15.15
C PHE A 7 -8.29 -3.02 -15.65
N PRO A 8 -9.17 -3.90 -15.16
CA PRO A 8 -10.59 -3.83 -15.47
C PRO A 8 -11.17 -2.46 -15.12
N LYS A 9 -12.23 -2.04 -15.83
CA LYS A 9 -12.96 -0.79 -15.56
C LYS A 9 -13.37 -0.66 -14.08
N GLU A 10 -13.80 -1.77 -13.49
CA GLU A 10 -14.16 -1.89 -12.07
C GLU A 10 -13.01 -1.52 -11.13
N TYR A 11 -11.77 -1.92 -11.44
CA TYR A 11 -10.61 -1.54 -10.63
C TYR A 11 -10.36 -0.03 -10.65
N GLN A 12 -10.50 0.61 -11.82
CA GLN A 12 -10.34 2.06 -11.94
C GLN A 12 -11.44 2.81 -11.17
N GLU A 13 -12.69 2.33 -11.23
CA GLU A 13 -13.81 2.89 -10.46
C GLU A 13 -13.58 2.75 -8.94
N LEU A 14 -13.06 1.61 -8.49
CA LEU A 14 -12.69 1.42 -7.09
C LEU A 14 -11.58 2.40 -6.68
N TYR A 15 -10.49 2.48 -7.47
CA TYR A 15 -9.36 3.39 -7.23
C TYR A 15 -9.82 4.84 -7.07
N ASP A 16 -10.61 5.35 -8.02
CA ASP A 16 -11.05 6.75 -8.03
C ASP A 16 -11.97 7.09 -6.85
N SER A 17 -12.75 6.10 -6.39
CA SER A 17 -13.68 6.27 -5.28
C SER A 17 -13.03 6.18 -3.90
N LEU A 18 -11.87 5.53 -3.76
CA LEU A 18 -11.17 5.32 -2.49
C LEU A 18 -10.29 6.53 -2.15
N ASN A 19 -10.93 7.69 -1.94
CA ASN A 19 -10.27 8.95 -1.61
C ASN A 19 -10.60 9.41 -0.18
N SER A 20 -9.90 10.46 0.28
CA SER A 20 -10.04 10.98 1.65
C SER A 20 -11.45 11.48 1.98
N GLU A 21 -12.19 12.01 1.00
CA GLU A 21 -13.57 12.49 1.20
C GLU A 21 -14.52 11.32 1.45
N TYR A 22 -14.41 10.24 0.67
CA TYR A 22 -15.22 9.04 0.89
C TYR A 22 -14.84 8.32 2.20
N LEU A 23 -13.54 8.28 2.56
CA LEU A 23 -13.12 7.75 3.86
C LEU A 23 -13.73 8.55 5.00
N LEU A 24 -13.67 9.88 4.93
CA LEU A 24 -14.24 10.77 5.93
C LEU A 24 -15.75 10.54 6.09
N TYR A 25 -16.47 10.48 4.96
CA TYR A 25 -17.89 10.13 4.96
C TYR A 25 -18.16 8.79 5.65
N CYS A 26 -17.38 7.76 5.34
CA CYS A 26 -17.54 6.44 5.96
C CYS A 26 -17.33 6.50 7.48
N VAL A 27 -16.26 7.16 7.94
CA VAL A 27 -15.95 7.29 9.36
C VAL A 27 -17.00 8.09 10.12
N GLU A 28 -17.48 9.20 9.56
CA GLU A 28 -18.50 10.07 10.20
C GLU A 28 -19.87 9.41 10.29
N ASN A 29 -20.15 8.42 9.44
CA ASN A 29 -21.44 7.73 9.37
C ASN A 29 -21.39 6.28 9.88
N GLY A 30 -20.29 5.83 10.50
CA GLY A 30 -20.15 4.47 11.03
C GLY A 30 -20.17 3.39 9.95
N LYS A 31 -19.64 3.70 8.76
CA LYS A 31 -19.59 2.83 7.56
C LYS A 31 -18.15 2.38 7.25
N GLU A 32 -17.33 2.18 8.27
CA GLU A 32 -15.95 1.71 8.10
C GLU A 32 -15.89 0.31 7.48
N GLU A 33 -16.89 -0.54 7.74
CA GLU A 33 -17.02 -1.86 7.09
C GLU A 33 -17.18 -1.73 5.57
N GLU A 34 -18.04 -0.82 5.10
CA GLU A 34 -18.24 -0.54 3.66
C GLU A 34 -16.92 -0.08 3.00
N TRP A 35 -16.18 0.81 3.67
CA TRP A 35 -14.86 1.23 3.21
C TRP A 35 -13.89 0.04 3.14
N ASN A 36 -13.84 -0.78 4.19
CA ASN A 36 -12.93 -1.91 4.32
C ASN A 36 -13.18 -2.99 3.26
N GLU A 37 -14.45 -3.29 2.95
CA GLU A 37 -14.83 -4.20 1.87
C GLU A 37 -14.32 -3.71 0.52
N LYS A 38 -14.58 -2.43 0.21
CA LYS A 38 -14.17 -1.80 -1.05
C LYS A 38 -12.67 -1.72 -1.20
N TYR A 39 -11.98 -1.30 -0.13
CA TYR A 39 -10.53 -1.22 -0.05
C TYR A 39 -9.89 -2.59 -0.27
N THR A 40 -10.42 -3.63 0.40
CA THR A 40 -9.93 -5.00 0.28
C THR A 40 -10.08 -5.50 -1.15
N LEU A 41 -11.25 -5.31 -1.77
CA LEU A 41 -11.50 -5.74 -3.15
C LEU A 41 -10.51 -5.08 -4.12
N TYR A 42 -10.37 -3.76 -4.02
CA TYR A 42 -9.42 -2.98 -4.83
C TYR A 42 -7.98 -3.45 -4.67
N LEU A 43 -7.51 -3.56 -3.42
CA LEU A 43 -6.10 -3.84 -3.19
C LEU A 43 -5.77 -5.29 -3.50
N ASP A 44 -6.70 -6.22 -3.28
CA ASP A 44 -6.57 -7.62 -3.68
C ASP A 44 -6.37 -7.77 -5.20
N TYR A 45 -7.13 -7.02 -6.02
CA TYR A 45 -6.89 -6.94 -7.47
C TYR A 45 -5.50 -6.43 -7.79
N GLY A 46 -5.07 -5.33 -7.15
CA GLY A 46 -3.78 -4.70 -7.38
C GLY A 46 -2.61 -5.63 -7.05
N LEU A 47 -2.63 -6.22 -5.86
CA LEU A 47 -1.56 -7.12 -5.39
C LEU A 47 -1.50 -8.41 -6.23
N LYS A 48 -2.65 -8.98 -6.63
CA LYS A 48 -2.69 -10.14 -7.55
C LYS A 48 -2.10 -9.81 -8.91
N ALA A 49 -2.33 -8.61 -9.44
CA ALA A 49 -1.74 -8.18 -10.71
C ALA A 49 -0.20 -8.09 -10.63
N CYS A 50 0.35 -7.82 -9.45
CA CYS A 50 1.79 -7.86 -9.18
C CYS A 50 2.34 -9.29 -8.98
N GLY A 51 1.48 -10.31 -9.02
CA GLY A 51 1.84 -11.70 -8.79
C GLY A 51 1.96 -12.09 -7.31
N LEU A 52 1.34 -11.33 -6.40
CA LEU A 52 1.21 -11.69 -4.99
C LEU A 52 -0.11 -12.46 -4.79
N ASP A 53 -0.03 -13.57 -4.05
CA ASP A 53 -1.18 -14.41 -3.73
C ASP A 53 -1.69 -14.19 -2.31
N LYS A 54 -3.01 -14.11 -2.17
CA LYS A 54 -3.67 -13.88 -0.88
C LYS A 54 -3.52 -15.13 -0.02
N ASN A 55 -3.23 -14.95 1.26
CA ASN A 55 -2.94 -15.96 2.29
C ASN A 55 -1.54 -16.58 2.22
N THR A 56 -0.82 -16.49 1.10
CA THR A 56 0.58 -16.95 1.01
C THR A 56 1.58 -15.82 1.05
N THR A 57 1.23 -14.66 0.49
CA THR A 57 2.12 -13.48 0.44
C THR A 57 1.56 -12.28 1.20
N TYR A 58 0.24 -12.21 1.41
CA TYR A 58 -0.37 -11.16 2.21
C TYR A 58 -1.71 -11.58 2.81
N TYR A 59 -2.12 -10.87 3.85
CA TYR A 59 -3.48 -10.86 4.39
C TYR A 59 -3.86 -9.44 4.82
N PHE A 60 -5.14 -9.22 5.13
CA PHE A 60 -5.61 -7.94 5.64
C PHE A 60 -5.84 -8.03 7.14
N GLU A 61 -5.43 -7.01 7.86
CA GLU A 61 -5.63 -6.92 9.31
C GLU A 61 -6.18 -5.55 9.70
N LEU A 62 -6.96 -5.53 10.78
CA LEU A 62 -7.48 -4.29 11.34
C LEU A 62 -6.36 -3.52 12.01
N PHE A 63 -6.31 -2.22 11.74
CA PHE A 63 -5.45 -1.29 12.44
C PHE A 63 -6.22 -0.03 12.80
N SER A 64 -5.84 0.57 13.93
CA SER A 64 -6.34 1.88 14.31
C SER A 64 -5.38 2.94 13.81
N ARG A 65 -5.90 3.91 13.05
CA ARG A 65 -5.15 5.11 12.65
C ARG A 65 -5.78 6.32 13.31
N LYS A 66 -4.98 7.23 13.85
CA LYS A 66 -5.48 8.54 14.27
C LYS A 66 -5.95 9.27 13.01
N PHE A 67 -7.20 9.67 12.98
CA PHE A 67 -7.84 10.31 11.85
C PHE A 67 -8.54 11.58 12.35
N GLU A 68 -8.38 12.69 11.64
CA GLU A 68 -9.03 13.96 11.98
C GLU A 68 -10.32 14.08 11.15
N THR A 69 -11.46 14.29 11.82
CA THR A 69 -12.75 14.51 11.14
C THR A 69 -12.93 15.97 10.75
N ALA A 70 -13.98 16.30 9.98
CA ALA A 70 -14.25 17.67 9.55
C ALA A 70 -14.38 18.66 10.72
N ASP A 71 -14.89 18.19 11.86
CA ASP A 71 -15.07 18.98 13.09
C ASP A 71 -13.80 19.07 13.96
N SER A 72 -12.62 18.74 13.42
CA SER A 72 -11.35 18.65 14.17
C SER A 72 -11.37 17.68 15.35
N ILE A 73 -12.32 16.73 15.36
CA ILE A 73 -12.37 15.65 16.35
C ILE A 73 -11.46 14.54 15.85
N PHE A 74 -10.61 14.03 16.75
CA PHE A 74 -9.81 12.85 16.42
C PHE A 74 -10.60 11.57 16.66
N SER A 75 -10.81 10.81 15.59
CA SER A 75 -11.33 9.44 15.64
C SER A 75 -10.20 8.43 15.42
N ARG A 76 -10.47 7.17 15.76
CA ARG A 76 -9.57 6.04 15.54
C ARG A 76 -10.32 4.91 14.86
N PRO A 77 -10.75 5.10 13.60
CA PRO A 77 -11.49 4.08 12.88
C PRO A 77 -10.65 2.80 12.78
N LEU A 78 -11.33 1.66 12.83
CA LEU A 78 -10.72 0.36 12.55
C LEU A 78 -10.77 0.12 11.05
N LEU A 79 -9.65 0.41 10.39
CA LEU A 79 -9.50 0.22 8.95
C LEU A 79 -8.68 -1.02 8.68
N LEU A 80 -8.81 -1.59 7.48
CA LEU A 80 -7.93 -2.66 7.01
C LEU A 80 -6.66 -2.10 6.39
N ARG A 81 -5.56 -2.82 6.60
CA ARG A 81 -4.28 -2.62 5.91
C ARG A 81 -3.74 -3.97 5.43
N PRO A 82 -2.91 -4.00 4.37
CA PRO A 82 -2.20 -5.22 4.00
C PRO A 82 -1.04 -5.48 4.96
N ASN A 83 -0.94 -6.72 5.41
CA ASN A 83 0.25 -7.27 6.04
C ASN A 83 0.98 -8.13 5.00
N ILE A 84 2.20 -7.74 4.66
CA ILE A 84 3.06 -8.32 3.62
C ILE A 84 4.45 -8.59 4.24
N GLN A 85 4.47 -9.08 5.47
CA GLN A 85 5.71 -9.38 6.20
C GLN A 85 6.34 -10.68 5.72
N ASP A 86 7.65 -10.81 5.99
CA ASP A 86 8.42 -12.04 5.77
C ASP A 86 8.43 -12.54 4.30
N ILE A 87 8.12 -11.67 3.33
CA ILE A 87 8.14 -12.05 1.92
C ILE A 87 9.55 -12.00 1.34
N ILE A 88 9.80 -12.87 0.36
CA ILE A 88 11.02 -12.85 -0.44
C ILE A 88 10.62 -12.62 -1.89
N ILE A 89 10.92 -11.44 -2.40
CA ILE A 89 10.86 -11.11 -3.83
C ILE A 89 12.27 -11.23 -4.38
N PRO A 90 12.57 -12.28 -5.18
CA PRO A 90 13.90 -12.50 -5.76
C PRO A 90 14.18 -11.59 -6.95
N ASP A 91 15.44 -11.53 -7.37
CA ASP A 91 15.98 -10.69 -8.45
C ASP A 91 15.60 -11.13 -9.87
N ASP A 92 14.95 -12.28 -10.02
CA ASP A 92 14.69 -12.90 -11.32
C ASP A 92 13.59 -12.19 -12.14
N ARG A 93 12.86 -11.26 -11.52
CA ARG A 93 11.85 -10.42 -12.18
C ARG A 93 11.67 -9.08 -11.47
N ASP A 94 11.27 -8.07 -12.24
CA ASP A 94 10.79 -6.81 -11.67
C ASP A 94 9.36 -6.99 -11.13
N ILE A 95 9.12 -6.56 -9.89
CA ILE A 95 7.76 -6.45 -9.35
C ILE A 95 7.35 -4.98 -9.28
N ILE A 96 6.27 -4.64 -9.96
CA ILE A 96 5.77 -3.26 -10.05
C ILE A 96 4.45 -3.16 -9.28
N PHE A 97 4.50 -2.50 -8.12
CA PHE A 97 3.31 -1.99 -7.45
C PHE A 97 2.92 -0.66 -8.10
N ARG A 98 1.76 -0.60 -8.76
CA ARG A 98 1.32 0.60 -9.48
C ARG A 98 -0.04 1.06 -8.99
N ARG A 99 -0.14 2.34 -8.62
CA ARG A 99 -1.39 2.99 -8.20
C ARG A 99 -2.07 2.21 -7.07
N LEU A 100 -1.31 1.84 -6.04
CA LEU A 100 -1.84 1.12 -4.87
C LEU A 100 -1.92 2.03 -3.63
N HIS A 101 -2.99 1.87 -2.86
CA HIS A 101 -3.17 2.48 -1.53
C HIS A 101 -2.63 1.51 -0.48
N LEU A 102 -1.37 1.70 -0.09
CA LEU A 102 -0.57 0.88 0.83
C LEU A 102 -0.34 1.59 2.16
N GLU A 103 -1.24 2.48 2.57
CA GLU A 103 -1.16 3.21 3.83
C GLU A 103 -1.09 2.24 5.01
N GLY A 104 -0.07 2.42 5.84
CA GLY A 104 0.18 1.55 6.98
C GLY A 104 0.62 0.14 6.62
N ALA A 105 0.83 -0.21 5.35
CA ALA A 105 1.26 -1.54 4.92
C ALA A 105 2.49 -2.02 5.70
N ASP A 106 2.56 -3.31 6.01
CA ASP A 106 3.66 -3.87 6.79
C ASP A 106 4.51 -4.81 5.92
N PHE A 107 5.70 -4.38 5.52
CA PHE A 107 6.70 -5.13 4.76
C PHE A 107 7.87 -5.62 5.64
N SER A 108 7.70 -5.61 6.96
CA SER A 108 8.77 -5.94 7.90
C SER A 108 9.35 -7.34 7.65
N ASN A 109 10.64 -7.48 7.92
CA ASN A 109 11.46 -8.69 7.75
C ASN A 109 11.52 -9.24 6.31
N SER A 110 11.06 -8.47 5.32
CA SER A 110 11.03 -8.92 3.93
C SER A 110 12.39 -8.74 3.22
N THR A 111 12.56 -9.45 2.12
CA THR A 111 13.62 -9.19 1.13
C THR A 111 12.96 -8.75 -0.17
N LEU A 112 13.23 -7.51 -0.57
CA LEU A 112 12.64 -6.85 -1.73
C LEU A 112 13.76 -6.51 -2.72
N GLU A 113 13.81 -7.26 -3.82
CA GLU A 113 14.77 -7.05 -4.90
C GLU A 113 14.06 -6.69 -6.20
N ASN A 114 14.56 -5.70 -6.95
CA ASN A 114 13.98 -5.23 -8.21
C ASN A 114 12.49 -4.83 -8.07
N VAL A 115 12.16 -4.11 -6.99
CA VAL A 115 10.80 -3.66 -6.68
C VAL A 115 10.60 -2.21 -7.07
N ILE A 116 9.46 -1.94 -7.69
CA ILE A 116 9.09 -0.63 -8.18
C ILE A 116 7.74 -0.22 -7.56
N PHE A 117 7.72 0.92 -6.85
CA PHE A 117 6.51 1.56 -6.32
C PHE A 117 6.16 2.81 -7.15
N ASP A 118 5.20 2.65 -8.06
CA ASP A 118 4.74 3.66 -9.03
C ASP A 118 3.41 4.29 -8.60
N ARG A 119 3.40 5.58 -8.23
CA ARG A 119 2.19 6.29 -7.79
C ARG A 119 1.48 5.58 -6.62
N CYS A 120 2.24 5.04 -5.68
CA CYS A 120 1.71 4.35 -4.51
C CYS A 120 1.60 5.30 -3.32
N ASN A 121 0.52 5.20 -2.55
CA ASN A 121 0.49 5.83 -1.23
C ASN A 121 1.02 4.83 -0.21
N LEU A 122 2.22 5.07 0.32
CA LEU A 122 2.87 4.23 1.32
C LEU A 122 2.82 4.86 2.71
N SER A 123 2.05 5.93 2.92
CA SER A 123 2.04 6.70 4.16
C SER A 123 1.93 5.81 5.40
N GLY A 124 2.88 5.94 6.34
CA GLY A 124 2.90 5.18 7.59
C GLY A 124 3.26 3.69 7.43
N SER A 125 3.66 3.24 6.24
CA SER A 125 4.09 1.86 6.01
C SER A 125 5.40 1.54 6.74
N ARG A 126 5.64 0.24 6.95
CA ARG A 126 6.80 -0.27 7.70
C ARG A 126 7.64 -1.17 6.82
N PHE A 127 8.94 -0.89 6.82
CA PHE A 127 9.99 -1.70 6.21
C PHE A 127 11.01 -2.11 7.28
N HIS A 128 10.54 -2.53 8.45
CA HIS A 128 11.44 -2.82 9.58
C HIS A 128 12.24 -4.09 9.33
N ASN A 129 13.55 -4.05 9.55
CA ASN A 129 14.47 -5.17 9.27
C ASN A 129 14.38 -5.68 7.81
N THR A 130 13.89 -4.86 6.87
CA THR A 130 13.74 -5.25 5.46
C THR A 130 15.05 -5.07 4.70
N LYS A 131 15.37 -6.00 3.80
CA LYS A 131 16.45 -5.83 2.82
C LYS A 131 15.87 -5.29 1.52
N LEU A 132 16.30 -4.11 1.10
CA LEU A 132 15.88 -3.47 -0.14
C LEU A 132 17.09 -3.36 -1.07
N SER A 133 17.02 -4.01 -2.24
CA SER A 133 18.04 -4.02 -3.29
C SER A 133 17.39 -3.59 -4.62
N HIS A 134 17.91 -2.57 -5.30
CA HIS A 134 17.35 -2.09 -6.57
C HIS A 134 15.85 -1.73 -6.46
N VAL A 135 15.50 -0.95 -5.43
CA VAL A 135 14.12 -0.54 -5.16
C VAL A 135 13.89 0.92 -5.55
N HIS A 136 12.83 1.17 -6.31
CA HIS A 136 12.52 2.50 -6.82
C HIS A 136 11.14 2.96 -6.37
N PHE A 137 11.07 4.09 -5.67
CA PHE A 137 9.83 4.80 -5.41
C PHE A 137 9.74 5.96 -6.41
N HIS A 138 8.66 6.02 -7.20
CA HIS A 138 8.58 7.00 -8.29
C HIS A 138 7.17 7.53 -8.58
N ASN A 139 7.11 8.55 -9.43
CA ASN A 139 5.88 9.18 -9.90
C ASN A 139 4.96 9.60 -8.75
N HIS A 140 5.49 10.39 -7.81
CA HIS A 140 4.70 10.94 -6.70
C HIS A 140 4.16 9.88 -5.74
N SER A 141 4.92 8.78 -5.55
CA SER A 141 4.68 7.88 -4.43
C SER A 141 4.86 8.63 -3.11
N CYS A 142 3.91 8.48 -2.20
CA CYS A 142 3.90 9.20 -0.92
C CYS A 142 4.53 8.32 0.18
N LEU A 143 5.55 8.81 0.87
CA LEU A 143 6.24 8.09 1.94
C LEU A 143 6.11 8.75 3.32
N ASP A 144 5.11 9.61 3.50
CA ASP A 144 4.88 10.32 4.75
C ASP A 144 4.81 9.36 5.95
N ASN A 145 5.65 9.59 6.95
CA ASN A 145 5.74 8.76 8.16
C ASN A 145 6.10 7.28 7.91
N CYS A 146 6.63 6.93 6.73
CA CYS A 146 7.21 5.60 6.51
C CYS A 146 8.37 5.34 7.44
N SER A 147 8.54 4.08 7.84
CA SER A 147 9.61 3.69 8.76
C SER A 147 10.48 2.59 8.16
N PHE A 148 11.77 2.89 8.01
CA PHE A 148 12.82 1.98 7.52
C PHE A 148 13.76 1.52 8.64
N SER A 149 13.25 1.43 9.88
CA SER A 149 14.06 1.07 11.05
C SER A 149 14.77 -0.28 10.83
N SER A 150 16.09 -0.29 11.01
CA SER A 150 16.94 -1.48 10.78
C SER A 150 16.89 -2.05 9.35
N ALA A 151 16.36 -1.30 8.38
CA ALA A 151 16.38 -1.72 6.98
C ALA A 151 17.79 -1.58 6.39
N THR A 152 18.12 -2.46 5.45
CA THR A 152 19.31 -2.30 4.60
C THR A 152 18.87 -1.78 3.25
N LEU A 153 19.44 -0.64 2.82
CA LEU A 153 19.14 0.00 1.54
C LEU A 153 20.36 -0.10 0.64
N LYS A 154 20.24 -0.85 -0.46
CA LYS A 154 21.24 -0.94 -1.53
C LYS A 154 20.58 -0.54 -2.84
N ASP A 155 21.16 0.43 -3.54
CA ASP A 155 20.64 0.91 -4.83
C ASP A 155 19.14 1.28 -4.77
N VAL A 156 18.74 1.94 -3.68
CA VAL A 156 17.36 2.40 -3.46
C VAL A 156 17.24 3.87 -3.86
N ASP A 157 16.23 4.19 -4.67
CA ASP A 157 15.94 5.54 -5.12
C ASP A 157 14.55 6.00 -4.65
N PHE A 158 14.49 7.25 -4.17
CA PHE A 158 13.29 7.95 -3.72
C PHE A 158 12.91 9.09 -4.67
N TYR A 159 13.22 8.95 -5.96
CA TYR A 159 13.04 10.02 -6.95
C TYR A 159 11.57 10.44 -7.11
N TYR A 160 11.31 11.75 -7.06
CA TYR A 160 9.96 12.32 -7.17
C TYR A 160 8.94 11.75 -6.17
N THR A 161 9.36 11.42 -4.96
CA THR A 161 8.44 11.11 -3.85
C THR A 161 8.01 12.39 -3.14
N TYR A 162 6.84 12.34 -2.49
CA TYR A 162 6.38 13.38 -1.56
C TYR A 162 6.35 12.84 -0.13
#